data_AF-A0A1V3WXV9-F1
#
_entry.id   AF-A0A1V3WXV9-F1
#
_cell.length_a   1.000
_cell.length_b   1.000
_cell.length_c   1.000
_cell.angle_alpha   90.00
_cell.angle_beta   90.00
_cell.angle_gamma   90.00
#
_symmetry.space_group_name_H-M   'P 1'
#
loop_
_entity.id
_entity.type
_entity.pdbx_description
1 polymer ?
#
loop_
_entity_poly.entity_id
_entity_poly.type
_entity_poly.pdbx_seq_one_letter_code
_entity_poly.pdbx_strand_id
1 'polypeptide(L)' 'MGDRRAQYRHWHHAREPQAYNSNYAGEFPALDALFGTLYLPADRWLAQYGVDDSEPEGYLRQLAWPLRAGCAADAAHS' A
#
# COMPACT_ATOMS: atom_id res chain seq x y z
N MET A 1 6.46 2.79 24.36
CA MET A 1 5.14 2.80 23.71
C MET A 1 5.33 3.46 22.35
N GLY A 2 5.52 2.68 21.29
CA GLY A 2 5.77 3.24 19.95
C GLY A 2 4.53 3.96 19.41
N ASP A 3 4.74 4.96 18.56
CA ASP A 3 3.63 5.68 17.91
C ASP A 3 2.82 4.70 17.04
N ARG A 4 1.55 4.48 17.42
CA ARG A 4 0.65 3.58 16.68
C ARG A 4 0.21 4.18 15.35
N ARG A 5 0.20 5.51 15.19
CA ARG A 5 -0.20 6.18 13.93
C ARG A 5 0.76 5.85 12.80
N ALA A 6 2.05 5.93 13.10
CA ALA A 6 3.09 5.45 12.20
C ALA A 6 2.82 4.00 11.79
N GLN A 7 2.48 3.10 12.72
CA GLN A 7 2.25 1.69 12.40
C GLN A 7 1.08 1.47 11.44
N TYR A 8 -0.08 2.11 11.64
CA TYR A 8 -1.21 1.98 10.71
C TYR A 8 -0.83 2.40 9.29
N ARG A 9 -0.13 3.54 9.16
CA ARG A 9 0.34 4.06 7.87
C ARG A 9 1.37 3.14 7.21
N HIS A 10 2.29 2.56 7.98
CA HIS A 10 3.25 1.59 7.46
C HIS A 10 2.52 0.36 6.92
N TRP A 11 1.55 -0.18 7.67
CA TRP A 11 0.75 -1.34 7.24
C TRP A 11 -0.14 -1.05 6.03
N HIS A 12 -0.64 0.18 5.88
CA HIS A 12 -1.37 0.59 4.68
C HIS A 12 -0.51 0.50 3.40
N HIS A 13 0.80 0.76 3.52
CA HIS A 13 1.75 0.66 2.41
C HIS A 13 2.46 -0.70 2.32
N ALA A 14 2.00 -1.71 3.08
CA ALA A 14 2.60 -3.02 3.05
C ALA A 14 2.27 -3.73 1.74
N ARG A 15 3.30 -4.29 1.11
CA ARG A 15 3.18 -5.20 -0.04
C ARG A 15 2.95 -6.63 0.46
N GLU A 16 1.92 -6.80 1.27
CA GLU A 16 1.50 -8.09 1.82
C GLU A 16 0.01 -8.29 1.56
N PRO A 17 -0.41 -9.38 0.88
CA PRO A 17 -1.81 -9.61 0.54
C PRO A 17 -2.78 -9.54 1.73
N GLN A 18 -2.32 -9.92 2.93
CA GLN A 18 -3.10 -9.87 4.17
C GLN A 18 -3.36 -8.45 4.67
N ALA A 19 -2.56 -7.47 4.26
CA ALA A 19 -2.68 -6.06 4.64
C ALA A 19 -3.34 -5.21 3.54
N TYR A 20 -3.64 -5.80 2.37
CA TYR A 20 -4.29 -5.09 1.28
C TYR A 20 -5.65 -4.56 1.73
N ASN A 21 -6.05 -3.42 1.17
CA ASN A 21 -7.35 -2.80 1.45
C ASN A 21 -7.64 -2.58 2.96
N SER A 22 -6.60 -2.24 3.71
CA SER A 22 -6.68 -2.03 5.16
C SER A 22 -6.12 -0.67 5.57
N ASN A 23 -6.48 -0.20 6.77
CA ASN A 23 -5.97 1.02 7.42
C ASN A 23 -6.10 2.29 6.57
N TYR A 24 -7.27 2.54 6.00
CA TYR A 24 -7.52 3.72 5.17
C TYR A 24 -7.43 5.02 5.98
N ALA A 25 -7.86 5.02 7.23
CA ALA A 25 -7.90 6.18 8.09
C ALA A 25 -6.66 6.21 9.01
N GLY A 26 -5.49 6.54 8.45
CA GLY A 26 -4.21 6.52 9.17
C GLY A 26 -4.16 7.34 10.48
N GLU A 27 -4.87 8.48 10.54
CA GLU A 27 -4.96 9.32 11.74
C GLU A 27 -6.16 8.97 12.64
N PHE A 28 -7.13 8.22 12.12
CA PHE A 28 -8.40 7.87 12.77
C PHE A 28 -8.70 6.36 12.65
N PRO A 29 -7.86 5.48 13.22
CA PRO A 29 -8.00 4.02 13.12
C PRO A 29 -9.30 3.48 13.71
N ALA A 30 -10.00 4.28 14.53
CA ALA A 30 -11.34 3.95 15.01
C ALA A 30 -12.35 3.81 13.86
N LEU A 31 -12.17 4.55 12.76
CA LEU A 31 -12.99 4.41 11.56
C LEU A 31 -12.72 3.06 10.88
N ASP A 32 -11.45 2.67 10.73
CA ASP A 32 -11.11 1.34 10.20
C ASP A 32 -11.64 0.21 11.09
N ALA A 33 -11.64 0.39 12.41
CA ALA A 33 -12.25 -0.58 13.33
C ALA A 33 -13.78 -0.66 13.15
N LEU A 34 -14.44 0.48 12.95
CA LEU A 34 -15.88 0.57 12.74
C LEU A 34 -16.31 -0.09 11.42
N PHE A 35 -15.52 0.09 10.35
CA PHE A 35 -15.81 -0.42 9.02
C PHE A 35 -15.16 -1.80 8.74
N GLY A 36 -14.39 -2.35 9.68
CA GLY A 36 -13.78 -3.67 9.57
C GLY A 36 -12.54 -3.74 8.67
N THR A 37 -11.88 -2.60 8.41
CA THR A 37 -10.68 -2.49 7.58
C THR A 37 -9.40 -2.31 8.41
N LEU A 38 -9.47 -2.47 9.73
CA LEU A 38 -8.30 -2.34 10.61
C LEU A 38 -7.40 -3.58 10.55
N TYR A 39 -6.15 -3.39 10.15
CA TYR A 39 -5.12 -4.43 10.15
C TYR A 39 -3.88 -3.98 10.94
N LEU A 40 -3.65 -4.59 12.11
CA LEU A 40 -2.49 -4.29 12.94
C LEU A 40 -2.03 -5.55 13.71
N PRO A 41 -1.20 -6.41 13.11
CA PRO A 41 -0.65 -7.56 13.82
C PRO A 41 0.29 -7.10 14.95
N ALA A 42 0.19 -7.74 16.11
CA ALA A 42 0.89 -7.30 17.33
C ALA A 42 2.33 -7.84 17.45
N ASP A 43 2.65 -8.88 16.69
CA ASP A 43 3.83 -9.73 16.85
C ASP A 43 4.86 -9.60 15.72
N ARG A 44 4.58 -8.77 14.70
CA ARG A 44 5.48 -8.61 13.55
C ARG A 44 5.45 -7.21 12.96
N TRP A 45 6.53 -6.89 12.25
CA TRP A 45 6.59 -5.76 11.32
C TRP A 45 6.36 -6.26 9.89
N LEU A 46 6.01 -5.36 8.97
CA LEU A 46 5.85 -5.72 7.56
C LEU A 46 7.20 -6.10 6.93
N ALA A 47 7.17 -7.03 5.98
CA ALA A 47 8.35 -7.53 5.30
C ALA A 47 8.77 -6.63 4.12
N GLN A 48 7.80 -6.08 3.38
CA GLN A 48 8.06 -5.32 2.14
C GLN A 48 7.08 -4.17 1.96
N TYR A 49 7.56 -3.06 1.42
CA TYR A 49 6.75 -1.93 0.96
C TYR A 49 6.58 -1.98 -0.56
N GLY A 50 5.58 -1.28 -1.06
CA GLY A 50 5.45 -0.97 -2.48
C GLY A 50 4.25 -1.65 -3.15
N VAL A 51 4.30 -1.72 -4.46
CA VAL A 51 3.24 -2.27 -5.33
C VAL A 51 3.72 -3.53 -6.03
N ASP A 52 2.80 -4.29 -6.62
CA ASP A 52 3.14 -5.53 -7.34
C ASP A 52 3.78 -5.30 -8.72
N ASP A 53 3.66 -4.09 -9.25
CA ASP A 53 4.21 -3.71 -10.55
C ASP A 53 5.75 -3.63 -10.53
N SER A 54 6.35 -4.07 -11.62
CA SER A 54 7.79 -3.88 -11.86
C SER A 54 8.03 -2.46 -12.36
N GLU A 55 8.66 -1.61 -11.55
CA GLU A 55 8.99 -0.24 -11.95
C GLU A 55 10.13 -0.21 -12.99
N PRO A 56 10.15 0.79 -13.90
CA PRO A 56 11.24 0.92 -14.85
C PRO A 56 12.49 1.36 -14.09
N GLU A 57 13.65 0.81 -14.45
CA GLU A 57 14.90 1.29 -13.86
C GLU A 57 15.16 2.74 -14.29
N GLY A 58 15.62 3.59 -13.37
CA GLY A 58 16.12 4.91 -13.68
C GLY A 58 15.07 6.03 -13.64
N TYR A 59 15.46 7.12 -13.00
CA TYR A 59 14.58 8.22 -12.58
C TYR A 59 13.72 8.83 -13.71
N LEU A 60 14.32 9.14 -14.86
CA LEU A 60 13.59 9.75 -15.98
C LEU A 60 12.55 8.80 -16.58
N ARG A 61 12.80 7.48 -16.55
CA ARG A 61 11.85 6.49 -17.04
C ARG A 61 10.69 6.30 -16.06
N GLN A 62 10.96 6.32 -14.76
CA GLN A 62 9.92 6.33 -13.72
C GLN A 62 9.03 7.58 -13.84
N LEU A 63 9.62 8.75 -14.06
CA LEU A 63 8.87 10.01 -14.20
C LEU A 63 7.96 10.03 -15.44
N ALA A 64 8.43 9.47 -16.57
CA ALA A 64 7.66 9.40 -17.81
C ALA A 64 6.66 8.24 -17.86
N TRP A 65 6.80 7.24 -16.99
CA TRP A 65 5.98 6.02 -16.96
C TRP A 65 4.46 6.28 -16.95
N PRO A 66 3.89 7.10 -16.04
CA PRO A 66 2.44 7.32 -15.99
C PRO A 66 1.90 7.98 -17.27
N LEU A 67 2.75 8.71 -18.02
CA LEU A 67 2.38 9.37 -19.27
C LEU A 67 2.44 8.44 -20.49
N ARG A 68 3.11 7.29 -20.37
CA ARG A 68 3.19 6.25 -21.41
C ARG A 68 2.03 5.25 -21.31
N ALA A 69 1.33 5.21 -20.17
CA ALA A 69 0.27 4.26 -19.87
C ALA A 69 -1.06 4.49 -20.61
N GLY A 70 -1.10 5.39 -21.60
CA GLY A 70 -2.26 5.53 -22.50
C GLY A 70 -2.49 4.35 -23.46
N CYS A 71 -1.63 3.31 -23.43
CA CYS A 71 -1.72 2.15 -24.33
C CYS A 71 -1.76 0.79 -23.61
N ALA A 72 -1.59 0.73 -22.28
CA ALA A 72 -1.39 -0.52 -21.53
C ALA A 72 -2.46 -0.79 -20.44
N ALA A 73 -3.60 -0.12 -20.48
CA ALA A 73 -4.69 -0.36 -19.50
C ALA A 73 -5.53 -1.62 -19.81
N ASP A 74 -5.42 -2.21 -21.01
CA ASP A 74 -6.27 -3.33 -21.45
C ASP A 74 -5.70 -4.74 -21.17
N ALA A 75 -4.46 -4.88 -20.69
CA ALA A 75 -3.80 -6.20 -20.64
C ALA A 75 -3.77 -6.90 -19.27
N ALA A 76 -4.30 -6.29 -18.21
CA ALA A 76 -4.12 -6.78 -16.83
C ALA A 76 -5.36 -7.43 -16.19
N HIS A 77 -6.46 -7.63 -16.93
CA HIS A 77 -7.67 -8.34 -16.45
C HIS A 77 -8.09 -9.45 -17.42
N SER A 78 -7.21 -10.44 -17.65
CA SER A 78 -7.55 -11.70 -18.32
C SER A 78 -7.01 -12.89 -17.54
#